data_AF-A0A1G6HHB1-F1
#
_entry.id   AF-A0A1G6HHB1-F1
#
_cell.length_a   1.000
_cell.length_b   1.000
_cell.length_c   1.000
_cell.angle_alpha   90.00
_cell.angle_beta   90.00
_cell.angle_gamma   90.00
#
_symmetry.space_group_name_H-M   'P 1'
#
loop_
_entity.id
_entity.type
_entity.pdbx_description
1 polymer ?
#
loop_
_entity_poly.entity_id
_entity_poly.type
_entity_poly.pdbx_seq_one_letter_code
_entity_poly.pdbx_strand_id
1 'polypeptide(L)'
;MVMTIHQAKRDPGGFITLQASIKNEGTQSKNTVAWAGTETALLAMNPNSVAGATLVDKVGKKRYYILRDTENRCLCTTGIPPLLAGKTTSVFMQFPAPPSTTTEVDFTLPTFATTSVKISG
;
A
#
# COMPACT_ATOMS: atom_id res chain seq x y z
N MET A 1 -14.56 5.23 -3.46
CA MET A 1 -13.54 4.16 -3.46
C MET A 1 -13.59 3.49 -2.12
N VAL A 2 -13.61 2.17 -2.10
CA VAL A 2 -13.54 1.39 -0.86
C VAL A 2 -12.33 0.48 -0.97
N MET A 3 -11.47 0.52 0.05
CA MET A 3 -10.35 -0.39 0.18
C MET A 3 -10.65 -1.36 1.32
N THR A 4 -10.51 -2.65 1.05
CA THR A 4 -10.66 -3.72 2.04
C THR A 4 -9.29 -4.36 2.24
N ILE A 5 -8.74 -4.24 3.45
CA ILE A 5 -7.50 -4.92 3.82
C ILE A 5 -7.84 -6.34 4.25
N HIS A 6 -7.25 -7.32 3.59
CA HIS A 6 -7.49 -8.74 3.86
C HIS A 6 -6.48 -9.29 4.86
N GLN A 7 -5.22 -8.88 4.73
CA GLN A 7 -4.15 -9.36 5.58
C GLN A 7 -2.97 -8.39 5.59
N ALA A 8 -2.29 -8.28 6.74
CA ALA A 8 -0.90 -7.86 6.83
C ALA A 8 -0.11 -8.96 7.55
N LYS A 9 0.80 -9.61 6.82
CA LYS A 9 1.54 -10.78 7.31
C LYS A 9 3.04 -10.52 7.28
N ARG A 10 3.72 -10.80 8.39
CA ARG A 10 5.18 -10.87 8.48
C ARG A 10 5.68 -12.08 7.71
N ASP A 11 6.72 -11.84 6.94
CA ASP A 11 7.49 -12.87 6.26
C ASP A 11 8.82 -13.09 7.00
N PRO A 12 9.30 -14.35 7.11
CA PRO A 12 10.61 -14.65 7.67
C PRO A 12 11.78 -13.91 7.00
N GLY A 13 11.61 -13.48 5.75
CA GLY A 13 12.58 -12.67 5.00
C GLY A 13 12.72 -11.21 5.47
N GLY A 14 12.05 -10.80 6.54
CA GLY A 14 12.24 -9.47 7.15
C GLY A 14 11.35 -8.37 6.57
N PHE A 15 10.20 -8.74 5.99
CA PHE A 15 9.23 -7.80 5.44
C PHE A 15 7.80 -8.15 5.85
N ILE A 16 6.88 -7.20 5.69
CA ILE A 16 5.44 -7.42 5.80
C ILE A 16 4.84 -7.31 4.42
N THR A 17 3.99 -8.27 4.05
CA THR A 17 3.12 -8.18 2.87
C THR A 17 1.72 -7.82 3.31
N LEU A 18 1.21 -6.69 2.83
CA LEU A 18 -0.17 -6.28 2.98
C LEU A 18 -0.94 -6.61 1.69
N GLN A 19 -2.04 -7.33 1.82
CA GLN A 19 -2.94 -7.69 0.72
C GLN A 19 -4.29 -7.01 0.91
N ALA A 20 -4.80 -6.39 -0.15
CA ALA A 20 -6.05 -5.67 -0.13
C ALA A 20 -6.79 -5.74 -1.47
N SER A 21 -8.05 -5.36 -1.48
CA SER A 21 -8.80 -5.06 -2.69
C SER A 21 -9.29 -3.61 -2.65
N ILE A 22 -9.33 -2.97 -3.82
CA ILE A 22 -9.88 -1.64 -4.00
C ILE A 22 -11.03 -1.73 -4.99
N LYS A 23 -12.21 -1.25 -4.57
CA LYS A 23 -13.44 -1.23 -5.37
C LYS A 23 -13.88 0.20 -5.65
N ASN A 24 -14.22 0.47 -6.90
CA ASN A 24 -14.87 1.72 -7.28
C ASN A 24 -16.39 1.58 -7.14
N GLU A 25 -16.93 1.99 -5.99
CA GLU A 25 -18.38 1.99 -5.75
C GLU A 25 -19.11 3.24 -6.30
N GLY A 26 -18.39 4.12 -6.97
CA GLY A 26 -18.98 5.28 -7.63
C GLY A 26 -19.62 4.94 -8.97
N THR A 27 -20.15 5.98 -9.63
CA THR A 27 -20.82 5.89 -10.94
C THR A 27 -19.92 6.24 -12.12
N GLN A 28 -18.69 6.70 -11.88
CA GLN A 28 -17.73 7.11 -12.90
C GLN A 28 -16.40 6.39 -12.74
N SER A 29 -15.64 6.30 -13.84
CA SER A 29 -14.25 5.85 -13.80
C SER A 29 -13.40 6.77 -12.90
N LYS A 30 -12.40 6.20 -12.23
CA LYS A 30 -11.49 6.93 -11.35
C LYS A 30 -10.06 6.55 -11.65
N ASN A 31 -9.21 7.58 -11.74
CA ASN A 31 -7.78 7.40 -11.92
C ASN A 31 -7.12 6.91 -10.63
N THR A 32 -6.08 6.11 -10.77
CA THR A 32 -5.27 5.47 -9.72
C THR A 32 -3.91 6.15 -9.52
N VAL A 33 -3.50 7.10 -10.39
CA VAL A 33 -2.20 7.80 -10.34
C VAL A 33 -1.87 8.33 -8.94
N ALA A 34 -2.85 8.91 -8.24
CA ALA A 34 -2.63 9.54 -6.94
C ALA A 34 -2.11 8.56 -5.87
N TRP A 35 -2.40 7.26 -6.01
CA TRP A 35 -2.00 6.23 -5.04
C TRP A 35 -0.49 5.98 -5.02
N ALA A 36 0.22 6.35 -6.08
CA ALA A 36 1.68 6.30 -6.12
C ALA A 36 2.31 7.40 -5.22
N GLY A 37 1.56 8.43 -4.83
CA GLY A 37 2.09 9.56 -4.07
C GLY A 37 2.70 10.64 -4.96
N THR A 38 3.59 11.46 -4.41
CA THR A 38 4.10 12.67 -5.06
C THR A 38 5.62 12.69 -5.25
N GLU A 39 6.32 11.64 -4.83
CA GLU A 39 7.78 11.56 -4.95
C GLU A 39 8.17 11.30 -6.40
N THR A 40 8.96 12.21 -6.98
CA THR A 40 9.32 12.21 -8.41
C THR A 40 9.99 10.91 -8.86
N ALA A 41 10.98 10.41 -8.12
CA ALA A 41 11.72 9.21 -8.51
C ALA A 41 10.84 7.96 -8.50
N LEU A 42 9.97 7.83 -7.50
CA LEU A 42 8.98 6.77 -7.44
C LEU A 42 7.96 6.87 -8.58
N LEU A 43 7.43 8.07 -8.86
CA LEU A 43 6.45 8.28 -9.92
C LEU A 43 7.02 7.94 -11.30
N ALA A 44 8.29 8.23 -11.55
CA ALA A 44 8.96 7.91 -12.81
C ALA A 44 8.97 6.40 -13.09
N MET A 45 9.11 5.57 -12.06
CA MET A 45 9.27 4.12 -12.21
C MET A 45 8.00 3.32 -11.89
N ASN A 46 7.02 3.94 -11.22
CA ASN A 46 5.79 3.28 -10.77
C ASN A 46 4.52 4.11 -11.06
N PRO A 47 4.32 4.61 -12.29
CA PRO A 47 3.10 5.35 -12.63
C PRO A 47 1.90 4.40 -12.52
N ASN A 48 0.87 4.81 -11.77
CA ASN A 48 -0.33 3.99 -11.47
C ASN A 48 -0.03 2.77 -10.59
N SER A 49 0.47 3.01 -9.39
CA SER A 49 0.78 1.98 -8.40
C SER A 49 0.22 2.34 -7.04
N VAL A 50 0.35 1.43 -6.09
CA VAL A 50 0.10 1.71 -4.66
C VAL A 50 1.37 2.10 -3.91
N ALA A 51 2.43 2.53 -4.61
CA ALA A 51 3.75 2.78 -4.05
C ALA A 51 3.80 3.93 -3.03
N GLY A 52 2.78 4.79 -2.99
CA GLY A 52 2.64 5.86 -2.01
C GLY A 52 2.15 5.38 -0.63
N ALA A 53 1.89 4.08 -0.46
CA ALA A 53 1.44 3.57 0.82
C ALA A 53 2.54 3.61 1.89
N THR A 54 2.12 3.77 3.14
CA THR A 54 3.01 3.79 4.30
C THR A 54 2.39 3.04 5.48
N LEU A 55 3.25 2.54 6.36
CA LEU A 55 2.89 2.03 7.68
C LEU A 55 3.51 2.94 8.75
N VAL A 56 2.80 3.20 9.85
CA VAL A 56 3.35 3.90 11.01
C VAL A 56 3.21 3.03 12.24
N ASP A 57 4.35 2.65 12.81
CA ASP A 57 4.44 2.10 14.15
C ASP A 57 4.49 3.26 15.15
N LYS A 58 3.38 3.50 15.84
CA LYS A 58 3.27 4.57 16.84
C LYS A 58 4.15 4.30 18.07
N VAL A 59 4.31 3.03 18.46
CA VAL A 59 5.09 2.63 19.64
C VAL A 59 6.57 2.77 19.33
N GLY A 60 7.00 2.23 18.19
CA GLY A 60 8.36 2.36 17.69
C GLY A 60 8.71 3.75 17.17
N LYS A 61 7.72 4.65 17.02
CA LYS A 61 7.85 6.01 16.45
C LYS A 61 8.50 6.01 15.06
N LYS A 62 8.17 5.01 14.25
CA LYS A 62 8.76 4.80 12.91
C LYS A 62 7.69 4.79 11.85
N ARG A 63 7.99 5.43 10.72
CA ARG A 63 7.24 5.30 9.48
C ARG A 63 8.01 4.39 8.52
N TYR A 64 7.32 3.45 7.93
CA TYR A 64 7.83 2.50 6.95
C TYR A 64 7.22 2.83 5.59
N TYR A 65 8.08 2.86 4.57
CA TYR A 65 7.70 3.03 3.17
C TYR A 65 7.78 1.68 2.46
N ILE A 66 7.12 1.58 1.31
CA ILE A 66 7.20 0.38 0.47
C ILE A 66 8.65 0.10 0.08
N LEU A 67 9.02 -1.18 0.10
CA LEU A 67 10.32 -1.66 -0.38
C LEU A 67 10.50 -1.33 -1.86
N ARG A 68 11.72 -1.00 -2.25
CA ARG A 68 12.08 -0.70 -3.63
C ARG A 68 13.39 -1.36 -3.99
N ASP A 69 13.57 -1.66 -5.27
CA ASP A 69 14.88 -2.04 -5.80
C ASP A 69 15.78 -0.82 -6.03
N THR A 70 17.00 -1.07 -6.49
CA THR A 70 18.00 -0.03 -6.79
C THR A 70 17.61 0.88 -7.94
N GLU A 71 16.56 0.54 -8.69
CA GLU A 71 16.02 1.31 -9.81
C GLU A 71 14.69 1.97 -9.44
N ASN A 72 14.38 2.10 -8.15
CA ASN A 72 13.15 2.70 -7.59
C ASN A 72 11.84 1.98 -7.95
N ARG A 73 11.87 0.75 -8.49
CA ARG A 73 10.63 -0.02 -8.67
C ARG A 73 10.16 -0.55 -7.33
N CYS A 74 8.88 -0.35 -7.04
CA CYS A 74 8.29 -0.81 -5.79
C CYS A 74 8.10 -2.34 -5.79
N LEU A 75 8.18 -2.93 -4.61
CA LEU A 75 7.64 -4.27 -4.36
C LEU A 75 6.16 -4.14 -3.99
N CYS A 76 5.36 -3.74 -4.98
CA CYS A 76 3.94 -3.48 -4.84
C CYS A 76 3.22 -3.66 -6.18
N THR A 77 1.89 -3.65 -6.17
CA THR A 77 1.12 -3.69 -7.42
C THR A 77 1.28 -2.38 -8.20
N THR A 78 1.71 -2.51 -9.46
CA THR A 78 1.91 -1.42 -10.43
C THR A 78 1.03 -1.61 -11.66
N GLY A 79 1.02 -0.64 -12.57
CA GLY A 79 0.28 -0.73 -13.84
C GLY A 79 -1.24 -0.82 -13.65
N ILE A 80 -1.75 -0.28 -12.54
CA ILE A 80 -3.17 -0.37 -12.20
C ILE A 80 -3.95 0.55 -13.14
N PRO A 81 -4.77 0.03 -14.06
CA PRO A 81 -5.53 0.88 -14.96
C PRO A 81 -6.56 1.73 -14.19
N PRO A 82 -7.09 2.81 -14.80
CA PRO A 82 -8.23 3.52 -14.24
C PRO A 82 -9.36 2.55 -13.89
N LEU A 83 -9.86 2.64 -12.66
CA LEU A 83 -10.83 1.68 -12.16
C LEU A 83 -12.24 2.12 -12.57
N LEU A 84 -12.86 1.36 -13.46
CA LEU A 84 -14.24 1.62 -13.92
C LEU A 84 -15.24 1.47 -12.77
N ALA A 85 -16.40 2.11 -12.90
CA ALA A 85 -17.50 1.99 -11.94
C ALA A 85 -17.88 0.52 -11.70
N GLY A 86 -18.07 0.16 -10.43
CA GLY A 86 -18.39 -1.20 -9.99
C GLY A 86 -17.24 -2.22 -10.06
N LYS A 87 -16.07 -1.85 -10.60
CA LYS A 87 -14.92 -2.77 -10.72
C LYS A 87 -14.06 -2.78 -9.45
N THR A 88 -13.40 -3.92 -9.26
CA THR A 88 -12.47 -4.19 -8.16
C THR A 88 -11.12 -4.59 -8.74
N THR A 89 -10.05 -4.17 -8.08
CA THR A 89 -8.69 -4.65 -8.31
C THR A 89 -8.09 -5.17 -7.01
N SER A 90 -7.31 -6.24 -7.08
CA SER A 90 -6.53 -6.76 -5.95
C SER A 90 -5.14 -6.15 -6.00
N VAL A 91 -4.63 -5.76 -4.83
CA VAL A 91 -3.32 -5.13 -4.70
C VAL A 91 -2.53 -5.74 -3.54
N PHE A 92 -1.21 -5.73 -3.67
CA PHE A 92 -0.27 -6.04 -2.61
C PHE A 92 0.74 -4.91 -2.45
N MET A 93 1.27 -4.78 -1.23
CA MET A 93 2.32 -3.82 -0.86
C MET A 93 3.27 -4.49 0.12
N GLN A 94 4.59 -4.43 -0.13
CA GLN A 94 5.59 -4.94 0.79
C GLN A 94 6.37 -3.82 1.47
N PHE A 95 6.56 -3.96 2.79
CA PHE A 95 7.26 -3.01 3.65
C PHE A 95 8.38 -3.72 4.41
N PRO A 96 9.45 -3.04 4.82
CA PRO A 96 10.35 -3.58 5.84
C PRO A 96 9.55 -3.97 7.09
N ALA A 97 9.86 -5.10 7.71
CA ALA A 97 9.16 -5.52 8.92
C ALA A 97 9.53 -4.59 10.09
N PRO A 98 8.54 -4.05 10.83
CA PRO A 98 8.77 -3.48 12.16
C PRO A 98 9.35 -4.53 13.12
N PRO A 99 9.79 -4.16 14.33
CA PRO A 99 10.16 -5.12 15.37
C PRO A 99 9.08 -6.20 15.58
N SER A 100 9.46 -7.42 15.95
CA SER A 100 8.50 -8.53 16.17
C SER A 100 7.45 -8.24 17.25
N THR A 101 7.76 -7.31 18.16
CA THR A 101 6.84 -6.83 19.21
C THR A 101 5.74 -5.90 18.69
N THR A 102 5.86 -5.35 17.49
CA THR A 102 4.85 -4.46 16.89
C THR A 102 3.69 -5.28 16.31
N THR A 103 2.56 -5.34 16.99
CA THR A 103 1.40 -6.13 16.55
C THR A 103 0.37 -5.32 15.76
N GLU A 104 0.51 -3.99 15.72
CA GLU A 104 -0.41 -3.09 15.06
C GLU A 104 0.34 -1.89 14.47
N VAL A 105 -0.08 -1.44 13.29
CA VAL A 105 0.45 -0.27 12.59
C VAL A 105 -0.68 0.52 11.96
N ASP A 106 -0.51 1.82 11.82
CA ASP A 106 -1.41 2.65 11.02
C ASP A 106 -1.02 2.55 9.54
N PHE A 107 -1.94 2.10 8.70
CA PHE A 107 -1.81 2.07 7.26
C PHE A 107 -2.37 3.34 6.63
N THR A 108 -1.65 3.89 5.66
CA THR A 108 -2.13 4.99 4.82
C THR A 108 -1.83 4.69 3.37
N LEU A 109 -2.80 4.97 2.49
CA LEU A 109 -2.63 5.07 1.04
C LEU A 109 -3.22 6.43 0.61
N PRO A 110 -2.57 7.20 -0.28
CA PRO A 110 -3.12 8.47 -0.72
C PRO A 110 -4.56 8.34 -1.21
N THR A 111 -5.39 9.34 -0.94
CA THR A 111 -6.84 9.39 -1.23
C THR A 111 -7.73 8.50 -0.36
N PHE A 112 -7.16 7.69 0.53
CA PHE A 112 -7.90 6.93 1.56
C PHE A 112 -7.63 7.50 2.95
N ALA A 113 -8.59 7.31 3.86
CA ALA A 113 -8.37 7.60 5.27
C ALA A 113 -7.37 6.59 5.87
N THR A 114 -6.59 7.05 6.85
CA THR A 114 -5.71 6.18 7.64
C THR A 114 -6.55 5.19 8.44
N THR A 115 -6.07 3.95 8.55
CA THR A 115 -6.71 2.90 9.37
C THR A 115 -5.66 2.04 10.08
N SER A 116 -5.98 1.52 11.25
CA SER A 116 -5.08 0.64 11.99
C SER A 116 -5.21 -0.81 11.50
N VAL A 117 -4.07 -1.47 11.33
CA VAL A 117 -3.96 -2.81 10.76
C VAL A 117 -3.17 -3.69 11.70
N LYS A 118 -3.76 -4.83 12.08
CA LYS A 118 -3.08 -5.85 12.86
C LYS A 118 -2.11 -6.64 11.97
N ILE A 119 -0.92 -6.86 12.49
CA ILE A 119 0.10 -7.67 11.86
C ILE A 119 -0.01 -9.09 12.40
N SER A 120 0.03 -10.06 11.49
CA SER A 120 0.06 -11.49 11.81
C SER A 120 1.38 -12.11 11.37
N GLY A 121 1.71 -13.28 11.94
CA GLY A 121 2.95 -14.02 11.64
C GLY A 121 4.07 -13.69 12.62
#